data_AF-A0A0C5JLL6-F1
#
_entry.id   AF-A0A0C5JLL6-F1
#
_cell.length_a   1.000
_cell.length_b   1.000
_cell.length_c   1.000
_cell.angle_alpha   90.00
_cell.angle_beta   90.00
_cell.angle_gamma   90.00
#
_symmetry.space_group_name_H-M   'P 1'
#
loop_
_entity.id
_entity.type
_entity.pdbx_description
1 polymer ?
#
loop_
_entity_poly.entity_id
_entity_poly.type
_entity_poly.pdbx_seq_one_letter_code
_entity_poly.pdbx_strand_id
1 'polypeptide(L)'
;MQIKTKSGRILELPSPEEDAQITAAALSDPDNLPLTDAELIQFKRSRGRPLGSGKKEQVTLRLDAEILEQFRATGNGWQTRINDALRDWAKHH
;
A
#
# COMPACT_ATOMS: atom_id res chain seq x y z
N MET A 1 7.95 18.58 -19.02
CA MET A 1 8.75 17.44 -19.51
C MET A 1 8.01 16.12 -19.27
N GLN A 2 7.98 15.20 -20.25
CA GLN A 2 7.32 13.90 -20.06
C GLN A 2 8.24 12.89 -19.36
N ILE A 3 7.78 12.28 -18.26
CA ILE A 3 8.46 11.15 -17.61
C ILE A 3 7.61 9.89 -17.69
N LYS A 4 8.26 8.74 -17.90
CA LYS A 4 7.61 7.43 -17.89
C LYS A 4 7.84 6.76 -16.55
N THR A 5 6.76 6.44 -15.85
CA THR A 5 6.80 5.68 -14.59
C THR A 5 7.12 4.21 -14.84
N LYS A 6 7.55 3.48 -13.80
CA LYS A 6 7.83 2.03 -13.87
C LYS A 6 6.59 1.19 -14.25
N SER A 7 5.38 1.72 -14.03
CA SER A 7 4.11 1.09 -14.43
C SER A 7 3.70 1.46 -15.86
N GLY A 8 4.52 2.20 -16.60
CA GLY A 8 4.28 2.59 -17.99
C GLY A 8 3.44 3.84 -18.19
N ARG A 9 2.93 4.48 -17.12
CA ARG A 9 2.20 5.76 -17.22
C ARG A 9 3.14 6.90 -17.61
N ILE A 10 2.70 7.73 -18.55
CA ILE A 10 3.38 8.96 -18.96
C ILE A 10 2.81 10.10 -18.11
N LEU A 11 3.69 10.84 -17.43
CA LEU A 11 3.34 12.03 -16.64
C LEU A 11 3.97 13.26 -17.29
N GLU A 12 3.19 14.33 -17.42
CA GLU A 12 3.70 15.63 -17.81
C GLU A 12 4.09 16.40 -16.55
N LEU A 13 5.39 16.55 -16.34
CA LEU A 13 5.93 17.47 -15.33
C LEU A 13 5.94 18.89 -15.88
N PRO A 14 5.72 19.91 -15.04
CA PRO A 14 5.96 21.29 -15.43
C PRO A 14 7.43 21.49 -15.85
N SER A 15 7.67 22.50 -16.69
CA SER A 15 9.01 23.01 -16.92
C SER A 15 9.53 23.76 -15.68
N PRO A 16 10.85 24.00 -15.58
CA PRO A 16 11.41 24.78 -14.46
C PRO A 16 10.82 26.19 -14.35
N GLU A 17 10.47 26.81 -15.48
CA GLU A 17 9.84 28.13 -15.51
C GLU A 17 8.40 28.08 -14.99
N GLU A 18 7.63 27.06 -15.40
CA GLU A 18 6.27 26.84 -14.90
C GLU A 18 6.28 26.49 -13.40
N ASP A 19 7.21 25.65 -12.94
CA ASP A 19 7.38 25.32 -11.52
C ASP A 19 7.71 26.57 -10.69
N ALA A 20 8.55 27.48 -11.22
CA ALA A 20 8.85 28.74 -10.56
C ALA A 20 7.63 29.66 -10.46
N GLN A 21 6.80 29.73 -11.51
CA GLN A 21 5.54 30.49 -11.50
C GLN A 21 4.53 29.91 -10.51
N ILE A 22 4.39 28.59 -10.45
CA ILE A 22 3.53 27.90 -9.48
C ILE A 22 4.01 28.20 -8.05
N THR A 23 5.32 28.14 -7.81
CA THR A 23 5.90 28.43 -6.49
C THR A 23 5.69 29.88 -6.08
N ALA A 24 5.88 30.84 -7.00
CA ALA A 24 5.65 32.25 -6.75
C ALA A 24 4.17 32.55 -6.45
N ALA A 25 3.24 31.89 -7.15
CA ALA A 25 1.82 32.00 -6.89
C ALA A 25 1.41 31.41 -5.53
N ALA A 26 2.04 30.32 -5.09
CA ALA A 26 1.81 29.76 -3.76
C ALA A 26 2.33 30.67 -2.63
N LEU A 27 3.45 31.36 -2.86
CA LEU A 27 4.03 32.30 -1.88
C LEU A 27 3.25 33.62 -1.77
N SER A 28 2.48 33.99 -2.79
CA SER A 28 1.66 35.21 -2.77
C SER A 28 0.32 35.03 -2.05
N ASP A 29 -0.10 33.79 -1.78
CA ASP A 29 -1.31 33.44 -1.03
C ASP A 29 -1.00 33.30 0.48
N PRO A 30 -1.40 34.25 1.33
CA PRO A 30 -1.10 34.21 2.76
C PRO A 30 -1.82 33.08 3.52
N ASP A 31 -2.93 32.58 2.98
CA ASP A 31 -3.75 31.54 3.60
C ASP A 31 -3.29 30.12 3.20
N ASN A 32 -2.38 30.00 2.22
CA ASN A 32 -1.96 28.70 1.67
C ASN A 32 -0.49 28.67 1.23
N LEU A 33 0.40 29.01 2.15
CA LEU A 33 1.85 28.97 1.91
C LEU A 33 2.34 27.52 1.66
N PRO A 34 3.34 27.33 0.78
CA PRO A 34 3.96 26.03 0.60
C PRO A 34 4.70 25.62 1.88
N LEU A 35 4.59 24.34 2.24
CA LEU A 35 5.31 23.77 3.37
C LEU A 35 6.82 23.88 3.15
N THR A 36 7.56 24.20 4.21
CA THR A 36 9.01 24.08 4.21
C THR A 36 9.44 22.61 4.19
N ASP A 37 10.66 22.33 3.75
CA ASP A 37 11.22 20.97 3.77
C ASP A 37 11.17 20.32 5.15
N ALA A 38 11.42 21.11 6.21
CA ALA A 38 11.39 20.65 7.59
C ALA A 38 9.99 20.24 8.04
N GLU A 39 8.97 21.04 7.70
CA GLU A 39 7.57 20.73 7.99
C GLU A 39 7.10 19.53 7.17
N LEU A 40 7.46 19.46 5.89
CA LEU A 40 7.09 18.37 5.00
C LEU A 40 7.61 17.01 5.52
N ILE A 41 8.81 16.97 6.12
CA ILE A 41 9.36 15.75 6.74
C ILE A 41 8.48 15.26 7.90
N GLN A 42 7.87 16.16 8.68
CA GLN A 42 6.98 15.78 9.79
C GLN A 42 5.68 15.11 9.28
N PHE A 43 5.24 15.48 8.08
CA PHE A 43 4.03 14.94 7.44
C PHE A 43 4.29 13.78 6.48
N LYS A 44 5.55 13.34 6.30
CA LYS A 44 5.86 12.10 5.55
C LYS A 44 5.27 10.91 6.29
N ARG A 45 4.00 10.60 5.97
CA ARG A 45 3.31 9.39 6.41
C ARG A 45 4.21 8.20 6.10
N SER A 46 4.41 7.35 7.10
CA SER A 46 4.99 6.02 6.92
C SER A 46 4.43 5.42 5.63
N ARG A 47 5.32 5.03 4.72
CA ARG A 47 4.96 4.44 3.42
C ARG A 47 3.83 3.45 3.68
N GLY A 48 2.74 3.55 2.92
CA GLY A 48 1.59 2.65 3.06
C GLY A 48 1.99 1.17 3.11
N ARG A 49 1.03 0.30 3.46
CA ARG A 49 1.21 -1.13 3.76
C ARG A 49 2.51 -1.72 3.17
N PRO A 50 3.40 -2.29 4.01
CA PRO A 50 4.73 -2.72 3.58
C PRO A 50 4.71 -3.56 2.30
N LEU A 51 5.63 -3.23 1.40
CA LEU A 51 5.86 -3.93 0.15
C LEU A 51 6.23 -5.39 0.49
N GLY A 52 5.34 -6.34 0.24
CA GLY A 52 5.54 -7.74 0.64
C GLY A 52 4.32 -8.46 1.22
N SER A 53 3.17 -7.78 1.39
CA SER A 53 1.90 -8.44 1.68
C SER A 53 1.39 -9.37 0.55
N GLY A 54 2.12 -9.47 -0.56
CA GLY A 54 1.79 -10.26 -1.76
C GLY A 54 2.29 -11.71 -1.78
N LYS A 55 2.61 -12.32 -0.63
CA LYS A 55 2.98 -13.75 -0.57
C LYS A 55 1.79 -14.71 -0.44
N LYS A 56 0.58 -14.18 -0.27
CA LYS A 56 -0.65 -14.98 -0.16
C LYS A 56 -1.42 -14.84 -1.47
N GLU A 57 -1.63 -15.96 -2.14
CA GLU A 57 -2.50 -16.04 -3.31
C GLU A 57 -3.90 -16.41 -2.86
N GLN A 58 -4.91 -15.71 -3.39
CA GLN A 58 -6.30 -16.06 -3.15
C GLN A 58 -6.70 -17.17 -4.13
N VAL A 59 -6.96 -18.36 -3.59
CA VAL A 59 -7.40 -19.52 -4.37
C VAL A 59 -8.80 -19.96 -3.92
N THR A 60 -9.57 -20.56 -4.84
CA THR A 60 -10.86 -21.17 -4.51
C THR A 60 -10.64 -22.66 -4.22
N LEU A 61 -10.75 -23.06 -2.96
CA LEU A 61 -10.59 -24.43 -2.49
C LEU A 61 -11.89 -24.92 -1.85
N ARG A 62 -12.27 -26.19 -2.11
CA ARG A 62 -13.36 -26.86 -1.40
C ARG A 62 -12.79 -27.58 -0.18
N LEU A 63 -13.37 -27.30 0.98
CA LEU A 63 -13.03 -27.93 2.26
C LEU A 63 -14.30 -28.56 2.82
N ASP A 64 -14.15 -29.62 3.61
CA ASP A 64 -15.28 -30.22 4.31
C ASP A 64 -15.94 -29.22 5.26
N ALA A 65 -17.27 -29.27 5.33
CA ALA A 65 -18.06 -28.34 6.14
C ALA A 65 -17.66 -28.39 7.62
N GLU A 66 -17.45 -29.61 8.15
CA GLU A 66 -17.06 -29.81 9.55
C GLU A 66 -15.71 -29.16 9.89
N ILE A 67 -14.73 -29.24 8.98
CA ILE A 67 -13.43 -28.60 9.16
C ILE A 67 -13.60 -27.07 9.17
N LEU A 68 -14.36 -26.55 8.21
CA LEU A 68 -14.61 -25.12 8.10
C LEU A 68 -15.31 -24.57 9.36
N GLU A 69 -16.29 -25.30 9.89
CA GLU A 69 -17.01 -24.94 11.11
C GLU A 69 -16.10 -24.94 12.34
N GLN A 70 -15.27 -25.97 12.51
CA GLN A 70 -14.30 -26.04 13.60
C GLN A 70 -13.36 -24.83 13.61
N PHE A 71 -12.80 -24.46 12.44
CA PHE A 71 -11.95 -23.28 12.36
C PHE A 71 -12.75 -22.00 12.60
N ARG A 72 -13.93 -21.82 12.02
CA ARG A 72 -14.76 -20.61 12.23
C ARG A 72 -15.14 -20.41 13.71
N ALA A 73 -15.38 -21.49 14.44
CA ALA A 73 -15.68 -21.45 15.87
C ALA A 73 -14.52 -20.86 16.71
N THR A 74 -13.29 -20.87 16.19
CA THR A 74 -12.13 -20.23 16.85
C THR A 74 -12.17 -18.69 16.81
N GLY A 75 -13.14 -18.11 16.11
CA GLY A 75 -13.38 -16.67 16.04
C GLY A 75 -12.43 -15.94 15.07
N ASN A 76 -12.09 -14.69 15.41
CA ASN A 76 -11.26 -13.85 14.56
C ASN A 76 -9.90 -14.51 14.28
N GLY A 77 -9.49 -14.49 13.02
CA GLY A 77 -8.23 -15.08 12.57
C GLY A 77 -8.30 -16.57 12.22
N TRP A 78 -9.48 -17.18 12.16
CA TRP A 78 -9.63 -18.59 11.73
C TRP A 78 -8.99 -18.91 10.37
N GLN A 79 -9.03 -17.98 9.42
CA GLN A 79 -8.36 -18.13 8.11
C GLN A 79 -6.83 -18.17 8.23
N THR A 80 -6.25 -17.45 9.20
CA THR A 80 -4.81 -17.54 9.48
C THR A 80 -4.49 -18.90 10.10
N ARG A 81 -5.30 -19.36 11.05
CA ARG A 81 -5.11 -20.67 11.69
C ARG A 81 -5.17 -21.83 10.71
N ILE A 82 -6.13 -21.84 9.79
CA ILE A 82 -6.22 -22.91 8.77
C ILE A 82 -5.04 -22.85 7.81
N ASN A 83 -4.59 -21.65 7.42
CA ASN A 83 -3.37 -21.50 6.62
C ASN A 83 -2.12 -22.01 7.36
N ASP A 84 -2.03 -21.80 8.67
CA ASP A 84 -0.90 -22.28 9.46
C ASP A 84 -0.92 -23.80 9.63
N ALA A 85 -2.09 -24.42 9.77
CA ALA A 85 -2.24 -25.87 9.75
C ALA A 85 -1.78 -26.47 8.41
N LEU A 86 -2.18 -25.88 7.28
CA LEU A 86 -1.72 -26.30 5.96
C LEU A 86 -0.21 -26.12 5.79
N ARG A 87 0.35 -25.03 6.31
CA ARG A 87 1.80 -24.79 6.29
C ARG A 87 2.54 -25.83 7.12
N ASP A 88 2.02 -26.19 8.28
CA ASP A 88 2.62 -27.18 9.16
C ASP A 88 2.60 -28.57 8.53
N TRP A 89 1.46 -28.97 7.95
CA TRP A 89 1.33 -30.22 7.23
C TRP A 89 2.36 -30.34 6.09
N ALA A 90 2.53 -29.26 5.31
CA ALA A 90 3.48 -29.19 4.20
C ALA A 90 4.96 -29.12 4.60
N LYS A 91 5.28 -28.94 5.89
CA LYS A 91 6.66 -29.04 6.39
C LYS A 91 7.02 -30.45 6.83
N HIS A 92 6.02 -31.20 7.28
CA HIS A 92 6.19 -32.53 7.86
C HIS A 92 5.93 -33.65 6.86
N HIS A 93 5.57 -33.32 5.61
CA HIS A 93 5.38 -34.20 4.47
C HIS A 93 6.02 -33.57 3.24
#